data_AF-A0A182PWJ5-F1
#
_entry.id   AF-A0A182PWJ5-F1
#
_cell.length_a   1.000
_cell.length_b   1.000
_cell.length_c   1.000
_cell.angle_alpha   90.00
_cell.angle_beta   90.00
_cell.angle_gamma   90.00
#
_symmetry.space_group_name_H-M   'P 1'
#
loop_
_entity.id
_entity.type
_entity.pdbx_description
1 polymer ?
#
loop_
_entity_poly.entity_id
_entity_poly.type
_entity_poly.pdbx_seq_one_letter_code
_entity_poly.pdbx_strand_id
1 'polypeptide(L)'
;MSETTLHSIKARYSLNPTDRQFTSYTGHRINCLGRLPVKVKIGDVTRRLNLYVVSGNTDSLFGREWIANFKKQIDIGKLIDPNAALNSLLGGFASLFSDVPGKLTGPPASVHLKPDATPIFAKARDVPLALRDRYAGEIEKKLKSGL
;
A
#
# COMPACT_ATOMS: atom_id res chain seq x y z
N MET A 1 9.44 22.67 9.11
CA MET A 1 10.58 21.74 8.90
C MET A 1 11.41 21.74 10.17
N SER A 2 11.87 20.59 10.64
CA SER A 2 12.79 20.51 11.78
C SER A 2 14.14 21.12 11.44
N GLU A 3 14.82 21.66 12.46
CA GLU A 3 16.18 22.18 12.31
C GLU A 3 17.17 21.11 11.81
N THR A 4 17.07 19.88 12.32
CA THR A 4 17.92 18.76 11.94
C THR A 4 17.81 18.43 10.45
N THR A 5 16.59 18.42 9.91
CA THR A 5 16.36 18.20 8.47
C THR A 5 16.87 19.37 7.64
N LEU A 6 16.76 20.61 8.10
CA LEU A 6 17.34 21.73 7.37
C LEU A 6 18.87 21.64 7.33
N HIS A 7 19.50 21.30 8.45
CA HIS A 7 20.95 21.19 8.56
C HIS A 7 21.53 20.10 7.65
N SER A 8 20.83 18.96 7.51
CA SER A 8 21.27 17.88 6.61
C SER A 8 21.20 18.28 5.12
N ILE A 9 20.24 19.12 4.74
CA ILE A 9 20.10 19.63 3.37
C ILE A 9 21.07 20.79 3.11
N LYS A 10 21.25 21.66 4.10
CA LYS A 10 22.08 22.86 4.00
C LYS A 10 22.77 23.11 5.33
N ALA A 11 24.04 22.74 5.45
CA ALA A 11 24.78 22.85 6.70
C ALA A 11 24.97 24.30 7.22
N ARG A 12 24.97 25.29 6.31
CA ARG A 12 25.12 26.72 6.66
C ARG A 12 23.88 27.50 6.26
N TYR A 13 23.12 27.97 7.23
CA TYR A 13 21.93 28.81 7.02
C TYR A 13 21.86 29.94 8.05
N SER A 14 21.09 30.96 7.73
CA SER A 14 20.69 32.02 8.65
C SER A 14 19.17 32.11 8.63
N LEU A 15 18.55 32.19 9.81
CA LEU A 15 17.11 32.28 9.95
C LEU A 15 16.73 33.73 10.22
N ASN A 16 15.71 34.20 9.52
CA ASN A 16 15.07 35.46 9.79
C ASN A 16 14.09 35.30 10.96
N PRO A 17 13.93 36.33 11.81
CA PRO A 17 12.94 36.31 12.88
C PRO A 17 11.52 36.20 12.32
N THR A 18 10.63 35.66 13.15
CA THR A 18 9.22 35.46 12.84
C THR A 18 8.38 35.60 14.11
N ASP A 19 7.20 36.21 13.97
CA ASP A 19 6.15 36.32 14.98
C ASP A 19 5.13 35.16 14.91
N ARG A 20 5.22 34.36 13.83
CA ARG A 20 4.30 33.25 13.58
C ARG A 20 4.40 32.15 14.63
N GLN A 21 3.26 31.81 15.21
CA GLN A 21 3.12 30.74 16.18
C GLN A 21 2.48 29.51 15.52
N PHE A 22 2.91 28.33 15.94
CA PHE A 22 2.40 27.05 15.46
C PHE A 22 1.91 26.22 16.62
N THR A 23 0.81 25.50 16.40
CA THR A 23 0.19 24.62 17.39
C THR A 23 -0.20 23.33 16.70
N SER A 24 0.05 22.19 17.35
CA SER A 24 -0.40 20.88 16.87
C SER A 24 -1.93 20.77 16.94
N TYR A 25 -2.48 19.74 16.31
CA TYR A 25 -3.90 19.41 16.43
C TYR A 25 -4.34 19.16 17.88
N THR A 26 -3.44 18.63 18.71
CA THR A 26 -3.68 18.39 20.15
C THR A 26 -3.50 19.62 21.03
N GLY A 27 -3.25 20.80 20.46
CA GLY A 27 -3.05 22.04 21.21
C GLY A 27 -1.62 22.26 21.73
N HIS A 28 -0.68 21.36 21.42
CA HIS A 28 0.71 21.52 21.84
C HIS A 28 1.41 22.62 21.03
N ARG A 29 2.03 23.57 21.71
CA ARG A 29 2.77 24.67 21.05
C ARG A 29 4.04 24.15 20.40
N ILE A 30 4.22 24.46 19.12
CA ILE A 30 5.41 24.12 18.35
C ILE A 30 6.32 25.35 18.32
N ASN A 31 7.53 25.20 18.85
CA ASN A 31 8.49 26.29 18.93
C ASN A 31 9.14 26.53 17.56
N CYS A 32 8.86 27.69 16.96
CA CYS A 32 9.44 28.12 15.69
C CYS A 32 10.70 28.94 15.93
N LEU A 33 11.81 28.46 15.39
CA LEU A 33 13.13 29.08 15.52
C LEU A 33 13.30 30.27 14.58
N GLY A 34 12.57 30.27 13.46
CA GLY A 34 12.67 31.32 12.45
C GLY A 34 12.15 30.88 11.11
N ARG A 35 12.40 31.72 10.10
CA ARG A 35 12.02 31.47 8.71
C ARG A 35 13.17 31.72 7.74
N LEU A 36 13.15 31.01 6.63
CA LEU A 36 14.09 31.17 5.53
C LEU A 36 13.31 31.38 4.22
N PRO A 37 13.56 32.46 3.46
CA PRO A 37 13.01 32.60 2.11
C PRO A 37 13.62 31.55 1.17
N VAL A 38 12.77 30.76 0.52
CA VAL A 38 13.18 29.69 -0.39
C VAL A 38 12.47 29.82 -1.74
N LYS A 39 13.14 29.37 -2.81
CA LYS A 39 12.56 29.27 -4.15
C LYS A 39 11.95 27.89 -4.30
N VAL A 40 10.63 27.83 -4.47
CA VAL A 40 9.85 26.59 -4.55
C VAL A 40 9.30 26.47 -5.96
N LYS A 41 9.49 25.31 -6.60
CA LYS A 41 8.99 25.01 -7.94
C LYS A 41 8.00 23.83 -7.87
N ILE A 42 6.81 24.00 -8.43
CA ILE A 42 5.80 22.94 -8.60
C ILE A 42 5.31 23.00 -10.04
N GLY A 43 5.53 21.92 -10.80
CA GLY A 43 5.38 21.94 -12.27
C GLY A 43 6.24 23.05 -12.87
N ASP A 44 5.64 23.91 -13.68
CA ASP A 44 6.34 25.03 -14.32
C ASP A 44 6.28 26.33 -13.51
N VAL A 45 5.56 26.35 -12.39
CA VAL A 45 5.40 27.55 -11.57
C VAL A 45 6.47 27.59 -10.48
N THR A 46 7.17 28.72 -10.40
CA THR A 46 8.17 28.97 -9.37
C THR A 46 7.81 30.19 -8.54
N ARG A 47 7.91 30.10 -7.22
CA ARG A 47 7.61 31.20 -6.28
C ARG A 47 8.68 31.29 -5.20
N ARG A 48 8.84 32.48 -4.61
CA ARG A 48 9.62 32.68 -3.37
C ARG A 48 8.66 32.69 -2.18
N LEU A 49 8.82 31.74 -1.26
CA LEU A 49 7.97 31.58 -0.08
C LEU A 49 8.83 31.39 1.18
N ASN A 50 8.23 31.57 2.35
CA ASN A 50 8.91 31.37 3.62
C ASN A 50 8.84 29.90 4.06
N LEU A 51 10.00 29.29 4.30
CA LEU A 51 10.12 28.00 4.98
C LEU A 51 10.33 28.25 6.46
N TYR A 52 9.40 27.76 7.29
CA TYR A 52 9.48 27.90 8.74
C TYR A 52 10.23 26.72 9.35
N VAL A 53 11.19 27.05 10.21
CA VAL A 53 12.05 26.09 10.91
C VAL A 53 11.59 26.02 12.36
N VAL A 54 11.40 24.81 12.85
CA VAL A 54 10.91 24.54 14.20
C VAL A 54 11.90 23.65 14.95
N SER A 55 11.92 23.75 16.26
CA SER A 55 12.75 22.87 17.10
C SER A 55 12.14 21.47 17.20
N GLY A 56 12.99 20.47 17.44
CA GLY A 56 12.57 19.08 17.63
C GLY A 56 12.41 18.30 16.33
N ASN A 57 12.12 17.00 16.46
CA ASN A 57 11.95 16.11 15.32
C ASN A 57 10.50 16.14 14.84
N THR A 58 10.24 16.97 13.82
CA THR A 58 8.91 17.14 13.24
C THR A 58 8.97 17.04 11.73
N ASP A 59 7.93 16.44 11.16
CA ASP A 59 7.82 16.34 9.71
C ASP A 59 7.68 17.71 9.05
N SER A 60 8.20 17.81 7.83
CA SER A 60 8.08 19.02 7.04
C SER A 60 6.66 19.14 6.49
N LEU A 61 5.91 20.11 6.99
CA LEU A 61 4.56 20.37 6.54
C LEU A 61 4.52 21.35 5.37
N PHE A 62 3.74 20.99 4.35
CA PHE A 62 3.37 21.91 3.27
C PHE A 62 2.17 22.76 3.73
N GLY A 63 2.49 23.90 4.38
CA GLY A 63 1.49 24.72 5.07
C GLY A 63 0.48 25.42 4.17
N ARG A 64 -0.60 25.96 4.77
CA ARG A 64 -1.70 26.64 4.07
C ARG A 64 -1.25 27.81 3.18
N GLU A 65 -0.22 28.55 3.59
CA GLU A 65 0.36 29.64 2.78
C GLU A 65 0.89 29.12 1.45
N TRP A 66 1.57 27.97 1.45
CA TRP A 66 2.13 27.37 0.25
C TRP A 66 1.01 26.77 -0.61
N ILE A 67 0.01 26.12 0.00
CA ILE A 67 -1.17 25.60 -0.70
C ILE A 67 -1.91 26.73 -1.43
N ALA A 68 -2.14 27.87 -0.78
CA ALA A 68 -2.81 29.01 -1.39
C ALA A 68 -2.08 29.52 -2.66
N ASN A 69 -0.74 29.48 -2.63
CA ASN A 69 0.10 29.90 -3.75
C ASN A 69 0.17 28.90 -4.91
N PHE A 70 -0.07 27.61 -4.63
CA PHE A 70 0.05 26.51 -5.58
C PHE A 70 -1.25 25.73 -5.81
N LYS A 71 -2.40 26.27 -5.40
CA LYS A 71 -3.71 25.59 -5.47
C LYS A 71 -4.02 25.02 -6.86
N LYS A 72 -3.60 25.70 -7.94
CA LYS A 72 -3.84 25.26 -9.32
C LYS A 72 -2.87 24.17 -9.79
N GLN A 73 -1.75 24.00 -9.11
CA GLN A 73 -0.70 23.03 -9.45
C GLN A 73 -0.76 21.77 -8.59
N ILE A 74 -1.45 21.82 -7.44
CA ILE A 74 -1.63 20.69 -6.55
C ILE A 74 -2.90 19.95 -6.97
N ASP A 75 -2.72 18.74 -7.50
CA ASP A 75 -3.79 17.80 -7.79
C ASP A 75 -3.83 16.72 -6.70
N ILE A 76 -4.73 16.87 -5.73
CA ILE A 76 -4.86 15.94 -4.60
C ILE A 76 -5.25 14.53 -5.09
N GLY A 77 -6.04 14.44 -6.17
CA GLY A 77 -6.46 13.16 -6.72
C GLY A 77 -5.31 12.35 -7.32
N LYS A 78 -4.24 13.01 -7.78
CA LYS A 78 -3.01 12.34 -8.21
C LYS A 78 -2.05 12.01 -7.08
N LEU A 79 -2.16 12.70 -5.95
CA LEU A 79 -1.31 12.47 -4.77
C LEU A 79 -1.77 11.28 -3.94
N ILE A 80 -3.05 10.93 -4.02
CA ILE A 80 -3.67 9.85 -3.28
C ILE A 80 -4.15 8.81 -4.28
N ASP A 81 -3.42 7.70 -4.40
CA ASP A 81 -3.96 6.52 -5.06
C ASP A 81 -4.91 5.81 -4.07
N PRO A 82 -6.23 5.82 -4.32
CA PRO A 82 -7.19 5.19 -3.42
C PRO A 82 -6.98 3.69 -3.32
N ASN A 83 -6.34 3.07 -4.32
CA ASN A 83 -6.09 1.65 -4.39
C ASN A 83 -4.69 1.28 -3.87
N ALA A 84 -3.82 2.22 -3.50
CA ALA A 84 -2.46 1.88 -3.06
C ALA A 84 -2.45 0.91 -1.88
N ALA A 85 -3.33 1.13 -0.90
CA ALA A 85 -3.47 0.23 0.25
C ALA A 85 -3.98 -1.16 -0.16
N LEU A 86 -4.97 -1.21 -1.06
CA LEU A 86 -5.53 -2.45 -1.58
C LEU A 86 -4.49 -3.23 -2.40
N ASN A 87 -3.79 -2.56 -3.31
CA ASN A 87 -2.76 -3.15 -4.15
C ASN A 87 -1.59 -3.68 -3.31
N SER A 88 -1.19 -2.94 -2.26
CA SER A 88 -0.19 -3.41 -1.30
C SER A 88 -0.65 -4.66 -0.55
N LEU A 89 -1.91 -4.71 -0.10
CA LEU A 89 -2.50 -5.88 0.55
C LEU A 89 -2.54 -7.09 -0.40
N LEU A 90 -3.07 -6.91 -1.60
CA LEU A 90 -3.15 -7.97 -2.62
C LEU A 90 -1.76 -8.47 -2.99
N GLY A 91 -0.76 -7.58 -3.11
CA GLY A 91 0.62 -7.96 -3.34
C GLY A 91 1.24 -8.74 -2.18
N GLY A 92 1.00 -8.30 -0.93
CA GLY A 92 1.49 -8.97 0.27
C GLY A 92 0.90 -10.36 0.50
N PHE A 93 -0.32 -10.61 -0.01
CA PHE A 93 -1.05 -11.87 0.12
C PHE A 93 -1.32 -12.55 -1.23
N ALA A 94 -0.47 -12.31 -2.23
CA ALA A 94 -0.69 -12.78 -3.60
C ALA A 94 -0.94 -14.31 -3.69
N SER A 95 -0.32 -15.09 -2.81
CA SER A 95 -0.51 -16.56 -2.77
C SER A 95 -1.90 -16.99 -2.30
N LEU A 96 -2.56 -16.21 -1.44
CA LEU A 96 -3.92 -16.50 -0.96
C LEU A 96 -4.98 -16.17 -2.03
N PHE A 97 -4.69 -15.17 -2.86
CA PHE A 97 -5.59 -14.69 -3.91
C PHE A 97 -5.22 -15.20 -5.31
N SER A 98 -4.38 -16.24 -5.40
CA SER A 98 -4.01 -16.83 -6.68
C SER A 98 -5.09 -17.76 -7.22
N ASP A 99 -5.21 -17.87 -8.55
CA ASP A 99 -6.12 -18.82 -9.21
C ASP A 99 -5.64 -20.28 -9.11
N VAL A 100 -4.47 -20.50 -8.49
CA VAL A 100 -3.90 -21.83 -8.30
C VAL A 100 -4.39 -22.41 -6.97
N PRO A 101 -5.03 -23.59 -6.96
CA PRO A 101 -5.44 -24.24 -5.73
C PRO A 101 -4.23 -24.49 -4.81
N GLY A 102 -4.35 -24.08 -3.55
CA GLY A 102 -3.36 -24.39 -2.52
C GLY A 102 -3.42 -25.86 -2.09
N LYS A 103 -2.30 -26.38 -1.56
CA LYS A 103 -2.25 -27.72 -0.93
C LYS A 103 -2.36 -27.57 0.58
N LEU A 104 -3.32 -28.26 1.19
CA LEU A 104 -3.40 -28.33 2.65
C LEU A 104 -2.17 -29.06 3.18
N THR A 105 -1.35 -28.36 3.96
CA THR A 105 -0.22 -28.93 4.68
C THR A 105 -0.69 -29.33 6.08
N GLY A 106 -0.83 -30.63 6.33
CA GLY A 106 -1.35 -31.16 7.58
C GLY A 106 -1.37 -32.69 7.59
N PRO A 107 -1.85 -33.30 8.69
CA PRO A 107 -2.00 -34.75 8.74
C PRO A 107 -2.99 -35.22 7.66
N PRO A 108 -2.82 -36.45 7.12
CA PRO A 108 -3.78 -37.03 6.19
C PRO A 108 -5.20 -37.02 6.75
N ALA A 109 -6.18 -36.78 5.89
CA ALA A 109 -7.58 -36.91 6.28
C ALA A 109 -7.90 -38.38 6.62
N SER A 110 -8.50 -38.62 7.79
CA SER A 110 -8.98 -39.94 8.20
C SER A 110 -10.47 -40.08 7.90
N VAL A 111 -10.84 -41.13 7.19
CA VAL A 111 -12.23 -41.49 6.91
C VAL A 111 -12.62 -42.66 7.81
N HIS A 112 -13.55 -42.43 8.73
CA HIS A 112 -14.06 -43.48 9.61
C HIS A 112 -15.23 -44.19 8.96
N LEU A 113 -15.09 -45.50 8.74
CA LEU A 113 -16.15 -46.34 8.20
C LEU A 113 -17.06 -46.84 9.32
N LYS A 114 -18.31 -47.16 8.98
CA LYS A 114 -19.20 -47.88 9.89
C LYS A 114 -18.64 -49.29 10.14
N PRO A 115 -18.88 -49.91 11.31
CA PRO A 115 -18.35 -51.23 11.65
C PRO A 115 -18.71 -52.36 10.65
N ASP A 116 -19.83 -52.22 9.96
CA ASP A 116 -20.42 -53.17 9.01
C ASP A 116 -20.21 -52.78 7.55
N ALA A 117 -19.41 -51.74 7.27
CA ALA A 117 -19.16 -51.28 5.91
C ALA A 117 -18.40 -52.33 5.09
N THR A 118 -18.89 -52.61 3.88
CA THR A 118 -18.24 -53.52 2.92
C THR A 118 -17.86 -52.78 1.64
N PRO A 119 -16.68 -53.03 1.03
CA PRO A 119 -16.30 -52.43 -0.23
C PRO A 119 -17.26 -52.82 -1.36
N ILE A 120 -17.65 -51.87 -2.19
CA ILE A 120 -18.49 -52.10 -3.37
C ILE A 120 -17.64 -51.92 -4.62
N PHE A 121 -17.58 -52.96 -5.45
CA PHE A 121 -17.03 -52.83 -6.79
C PHE A 121 -18.13 -52.44 -7.77
N ALA A 122 -18.10 -51.20 -8.27
CA ALA A 122 -19.07 -50.67 -9.22
C ALA A 122 -18.43 -50.46 -10.59
N LYS A 123 -19.10 -50.93 -11.66
CA LYS A 123 -18.66 -50.70 -13.04
C LYS A 123 -18.72 -49.20 -13.38
N ALA A 124 -17.71 -48.70 -14.09
CA ALA A 124 -17.70 -47.33 -14.59
C ALA A 124 -18.89 -47.08 -15.52
N ARG A 125 -19.48 -45.88 -15.44
CA ARG A 125 -20.58 -45.47 -16.32
C ARG A 125 -20.04 -45.01 -17.67
N ASP A 126 -20.80 -45.28 -18.73
CA ASP A 126 -20.46 -44.79 -20.06
C ASP A 126 -20.57 -43.27 -20.13
N VAL A 127 -19.51 -42.62 -20.61
CA VAL A 127 -19.49 -41.18 -20.86
C VAL A 127 -20.03 -40.92 -22.27
N PRO A 128 -21.07 -40.07 -22.43
CA PRO A 128 -21.59 -39.68 -23.74
C PRO A 128 -20.50 -39.17 -24.66
N LEU A 129 -20.56 -39.53 -25.95
CA LEU A 129 -19.53 -39.19 -26.93
C LEU A 129 -19.18 -37.70 -26.93
N ALA A 130 -20.20 -36.82 -26.88
CA ALA A 130 -20.03 -35.37 -26.85
C ALA A 130 -19.28 -34.82 -25.62
N LEU A 131 -19.16 -35.60 -24.54
CA LEU A 131 -18.50 -35.19 -23.31
C LEU A 131 -17.11 -35.81 -23.13
N ARG A 132 -16.73 -36.80 -23.94
CA ARG A 132 -15.49 -37.57 -23.74
C ARG A 132 -14.26 -36.69 -23.73
N ASP A 133 -14.11 -35.80 -24.71
CA ASP A 133 -12.93 -34.95 -24.84
C ASP A 133 -12.82 -33.96 -23.67
N ARG A 134 -13.95 -33.39 -23.25
CA ARG A 134 -14.00 -32.49 -22.09
C ARG A 134 -13.63 -33.22 -20.80
N TYR A 135 -14.16 -34.43 -20.59
CA TYR A 135 -13.82 -35.25 -19.42
C TYR A 135 -12.34 -35.64 -19.41
N ALA A 136 -11.81 -36.08 -20.55
CA ALA A 136 -10.40 -36.44 -20.69
C ALA A 136 -9.48 -35.25 -20.38
N GLY A 137 -9.81 -34.05 -20.90
CA GLY A 137 -9.05 -32.84 -20.63
C GLY A 137 -9.04 -32.45 -19.14
N GLU A 138 -10.17 -32.58 -18.45
CA GLU A 138 -10.24 -32.31 -17.00
C GLU A 138 -9.46 -33.33 -16.16
N ILE A 139 -9.50 -34.62 -16.55
CA ILE A 139 -8.69 -35.67 -15.90
C ILE A 139 -7.19 -35.36 -16.08
N GLU A 140 -6.77 -35.01 -17.30
CA GLU A 140 -5.36 -34.69 -17.57
C GLU A 140 -4.88 -33.44 -16.81
N LYS A 141 -5.73 -32.40 -16.69
CA LYS A 141 -5.44 -31.23 -15.85
C LYS A 141 -5.22 -31.60 -14.38
N LYS A 142 -6.08 -32.47 -13.83
CA LYS A 142 -5.95 -32.93 -12.43
C LYS A 142 -4.64 -33.70 -12.23
N LEU A 143 -4.35 -34.66 -13.11
CA LEU A 143 -3.10 -35.43 -13.05
C LEU A 143 -1.86 -34.53 -13.11
N LYS A 144 -1.85 -33.51 -14.00
CA LYS A 144 -0.77 -32.52 -14.09
C LYS A 144 -0.63 -31.68 -12.82
N SER A 145 -1.72 -31.41 -12.12
CA SER A 145 -1.72 -30.68 -10.84
C SER A 145 -1.38 -31.54 -9.62
N GLY A 146 -1.21 -32.86 -9.80
CA GLY A 146 -0.95 -33.82 -8.70
C GLY A 146 -2.20 -34.25 -7.94
N LEU A 147 -3.37 -34.17 -8.58
CA LEU A 147 -4.68 -34.66 -8.12
C LEU A 147 -5.11 -35.90 -8.90
#